data_AF-D0LNN6-F1
#
_entry.id   AF-D0LNN6-F1
#
_cell.length_a   1.000
_cell.length_b   1.000
_cell.length_c   1.000
_cell.angle_alpha   90.00
_cell.angle_beta   90.00
_cell.angle_gamma   90.00
#
_symmetry.space_group_name_H-M   'P 1'
#
loop_
_entity.id
_entity.type
_entity.pdbx_description
1 polymer ?
#
loop_
_entity_poly.entity_id
_entity_poly.type
_entity_poly.pdbx_seq_one_letter_code
_entity_poly.pdbx_strand_id
1 'polypeptide(L)'
;MKGMALEHTPLDPSTLSADEQRALAPGPTRMMAARGLVPLARPVGLVSVLYQLTLDGEAAVAQAASSTLGELPERVLSAALGDPALDRRVLDRCASAALGKPALLQRFLLNPAVADETIAELCARLDAAAIDLVAGNEERLLRHPPIIAAMYMNRAARMSTIDRAVELAVRNQVQVTGIPGWDDLAAAVLGHASDSELPPEQVDALFAQTVEEPERADQSEAAEADDSGDGDGDEDKGKKVPINRLSVPMKIRAATLGNAFIRSQLIRDPIKLVAMAAIKAPGVTDSEAAKYASNQSMSDDVVQYIANRREWTKLYGIKLSLVQNPKTPIQASARFMPHLREKDLRALARSKNIPTAVAAQARKLMAARANRNKGGNK
;
A
#
# COMPACT_ATOMS: atom_id res chain seq x y z
N MET A 1 -2.75 12.10 16.77
CA MET A 1 -1.31 11.87 16.57
C MET A 1 -1.07 10.41 16.25
N LYS A 2 -1.27 10.01 14.99
CA LYS A 2 -0.79 8.76 14.40
C LYS A 2 0.20 9.21 13.33
N GLY A 3 1.42 8.72 13.34
CA GLY A 3 2.41 9.03 12.30
C GLY A 3 3.62 9.81 12.80
N MET A 4 4.39 9.19 13.68
CA MET A 4 5.78 9.59 13.89
C MET A 4 6.60 8.32 13.77
N ALA A 5 7.59 8.35 12.88
CA ALA A 5 8.42 7.21 12.56
C ALA A 5 9.37 6.86 13.70
N LEU A 6 9.71 7.86 14.51
CA LEU A 6 10.61 7.72 15.66
C LEU A 6 9.89 8.00 16.99
N GLU A 7 10.41 7.39 18.05
CA GLU A 7 10.08 7.78 19.42
C GLU A 7 10.78 9.10 19.75
N HIS A 8 10.00 10.15 20.02
CA HIS A 8 10.54 11.45 20.40
C HIS A 8 10.87 11.50 21.88
N THR A 9 12.16 11.32 22.16
CA THR A 9 12.75 11.37 23.50
C THR A 9 13.63 12.61 23.64
N PRO A 10 13.85 13.09 24.88
CA PRO A 10 14.71 14.24 25.10
C PRO A 10 16.12 14.07 24.52
N LEU A 11 16.68 15.16 23.98
CA LEU A 11 18.07 15.23 23.55
C LEU A 11 19.02 15.16 24.74
N ASP A 12 20.22 14.62 24.52
CA ASP A 12 21.28 14.62 25.52
C ASP A 12 21.76 16.06 25.77
N PRO A 13 21.63 16.59 27.01
CA PRO A 13 22.08 17.94 27.34
C PRO A 13 23.54 18.20 26.99
N SER A 14 24.41 17.18 27.03
CA SER A 14 25.84 17.31 26.72
C SER A 14 26.13 17.64 25.26
N THR A 15 25.21 17.32 24.36
CA THR A 15 25.31 17.62 22.93
C THR A 15 24.86 19.03 22.58
N LEU A 16 24.19 19.72 23.52
CA LEU A 16 23.68 21.08 23.35
C LEU A 16 24.73 22.12 23.72
N SER A 17 24.74 23.25 23.02
CA SER A 17 25.61 24.38 23.34
C SER A 17 25.21 25.06 24.65
N ALA A 18 26.12 25.82 25.26
CA ALA A 18 25.85 26.51 26.53
C ALA A 18 24.64 27.46 26.47
N ASP A 19 24.41 28.11 25.31
CA ASP A 19 23.27 29.00 25.13
C ASP A 19 21.95 28.22 24.96
N GLU A 20 21.98 27.05 24.30
CA GLU A 20 20.84 26.14 24.20
C GLU A 20 20.46 25.58 25.57
N GLN A 21 21.44 25.15 26.38
CA GLN A 21 21.21 24.68 27.74
C GLN A 21 20.61 25.79 28.63
N ARG A 22 21.09 27.04 28.49
CA ARG A 22 20.54 28.19 29.22
C ARG A 22 19.09 28.48 28.82
N ALA A 23 18.73 28.30 27.54
CA ALA A 23 17.37 28.47 27.05
C ALA A 23 16.38 27.44 27.61
N LEU A 24 16.87 26.23 27.92
CA LEU A 24 16.07 25.13 28.49
C LEU A 24 15.98 25.17 30.03
N ALA A 25 16.82 25.98 30.68
CA ALA A 25 16.88 26.08 32.13
C ALA A 25 15.52 26.50 32.74
N PRO A 26 15.21 26.10 33.99
CA PRO A 26 14.01 26.56 34.68
C PRO A 26 13.96 28.08 34.84
N GLY A 27 12.83 28.67 34.46
CA GLY A 27 12.57 30.10 34.63
C GLY A 27 11.82 30.75 33.46
N PRO A 28 11.65 32.10 33.50
CA PRO A 28 10.93 32.85 32.47
C PRO A 28 11.53 32.75 31.07
N THR A 29 12.83 32.48 30.98
CA THR A 29 13.59 32.29 29.72
C THR A 29 13.08 31.10 28.92
N ARG A 30 12.53 30.09 29.57
CA ARG A 30 11.97 28.89 28.92
C ARG A 30 10.75 29.22 28.06
N MET A 31 9.82 30.00 28.58
CA MET A 31 8.65 30.46 27.81
C MET A 31 9.08 31.41 26.67
N MET A 32 10.12 32.23 26.87
CA MET A 32 10.69 33.03 25.79
C MET A 32 11.32 32.15 24.70
N ALA A 33 12.02 31.08 25.08
CA ALA A 33 12.60 30.12 24.15
C ALA A 33 11.53 29.37 23.36
N ALA A 34 10.44 28.96 24.02
CA ALA A 34 9.30 28.30 23.37
C ALA A 34 8.63 29.20 22.31
N ARG A 35 8.71 30.53 22.47
CA ARG A 35 8.21 31.51 21.50
C ARG A 35 9.26 31.94 20.47
N GLY A 36 10.44 31.32 20.47
CA GLY A 36 11.54 31.65 19.54
C GLY A 36 12.19 33.02 19.78
N LEU A 37 12.03 33.59 20.98
CA LEU A 37 12.52 34.95 21.30
C LEU A 37 13.93 34.96 21.90
N VAL A 38 14.53 33.79 22.12
CA VAL A 38 15.90 33.69 22.64
C VAL A 38 16.90 33.83 21.49
N PRO A 39 17.88 34.75 21.58
CA PRO A 39 18.89 34.90 20.56
C PRO A 39 19.83 33.69 20.59
N LEU A 40 19.73 32.86 19.56
CA LEU A 40 20.61 31.71 19.37
C LEU A 40 21.48 31.95 18.13
N ALA A 41 22.77 31.68 18.26
CA ALA A 41 23.75 31.96 17.21
C ALA A 41 23.57 31.09 15.95
N ARG A 42 22.91 29.93 16.08
CA ARG A 42 22.74 28.95 15.00
C ARG A 42 21.26 28.56 14.83
N PRO A 43 20.75 28.49 13.59
CA PRO A 43 19.40 27.97 13.30
C PRO A 43 19.15 26.58 13.88
N VAL A 44 20.16 25.69 13.84
CA VAL A 44 20.12 24.33 14.42
C VAL A 44 19.84 24.36 15.92
N GLY A 45 20.45 25.30 16.65
CA GLY A 45 20.24 25.44 18.08
C GLY A 45 18.79 25.83 18.41
N LEU A 46 18.21 26.75 17.63
CA LEU A 46 16.81 27.15 17.78
C LEU A 46 15.85 25.98 17.57
N VAL A 47 16.02 25.22 16.48
CA VAL A 47 15.16 24.07 16.18
C VAL A 47 15.31 22.98 17.24
N SER A 48 16.54 22.74 17.73
CA SER A 48 16.81 21.75 18.80
C SER A 48 16.19 22.14 20.13
N VAL A 49 16.26 23.43 20.50
CA VAL A 49 15.61 23.97 21.71
C VAL A 49 14.09 23.88 21.59
N LEU A 50 13.52 24.29 20.46
CA LEU A 50 12.07 24.19 20.24
C LEU A 50 11.60 22.75 20.30
N TYR A 51 12.32 21.81 19.68
CA TYR A 51 12.05 20.38 19.80
C TYR A 51 12.01 19.91 21.26
N GLN A 52 13.04 20.21 22.05
CA GLN A 52 13.10 19.83 23.46
C GLN A 52 11.90 20.40 24.24
N LEU A 53 11.55 21.66 23.97
CA LEU A 53 10.42 22.30 24.63
C LEU A 53 9.08 21.71 24.21
N THR A 54 8.97 21.10 23.02
CA THR A 54 7.75 20.36 22.66
C THR A 54 7.50 19.11 23.51
N LEU A 55 8.51 18.64 24.25
CA LEU A 55 8.45 17.52 25.19
C LEU A 55 8.39 18.01 26.66
N ASP A 56 8.22 19.31 26.89
CA ASP A 56 8.20 19.88 28.24
C ASP A 56 6.99 19.37 29.05
N GLY A 57 7.18 19.22 30.36
CA GLY A 57 6.11 18.80 31.27
C GLY A 57 5.02 19.86 31.46
N GLU A 58 5.32 21.13 31.18
CA GLU A 58 4.35 22.21 31.21
C GLU A 58 3.65 22.38 29.85
N ALA A 59 2.35 22.05 29.80
CA ALA A 59 1.56 22.03 28.57
C ALA A 59 1.58 23.38 27.81
N ALA A 60 1.60 24.51 28.52
CA ALA A 60 1.63 25.84 27.90
C ALA A 60 2.95 26.08 27.13
N VAL A 61 4.08 25.62 27.68
CA VAL A 61 5.40 25.73 27.05
C VAL A 61 5.47 24.79 25.85
N ALA A 62 5.03 23.54 26.00
CA ALA A 62 5.03 22.56 24.92
C ALA A 62 4.15 22.95 23.73
N GLN A 63 2.99 23.54 24.01
CA GLN A 63 2.11 24.06 22.97
C GLN A 63 2.72 25.27 22.27
N ALA A 64 3.27 26.23 23.01
CA ALA A 64 3.94 27.39 22.43
C ALA A 64 5.11 26.97 21.51
N ALA A 65 5.96 26.06 21.97
CA ALA A 65 7.07 25.54 21.20
C ALA A 65 6.62 24.81 19.93
N SER A 66 5.55 24.01 20.01
CA SER A 66 5.01 23.30 18.84
C SER A 66 4.42 24.27 17.81
N SER A 67 3.70 25.30 18.25
CA SER A 67 3.19 26.36 17.36
C SER A 67 4.34 27.12 16.70
N THR A 68 5.32 27.56 17.49
CA THR A 68 6.49 28.29 16.96
C THR A 68 7.29 27.45 15.98
N LEU A 69 7.50 26.16 16.24
CA LEU A 69 8.19 25.24 15.33
C LEU A 69 7.48 25.12 13.97
N GLY A 70 6.14 25.11 13.97
CA GLY A 70 5.33 25.06 12.76
C GLY A 70 5.31 26.36 11.95
N GLU A 71 5.54 27.49 12.60
CA GLU A 71 5.51 28.85 12.02
C GLU A 71 6.91 29.41 11.70
N LEU A 72 7.96 28.60 11.87
CA LEU A 72 9.33 29.06 11.62
C LEU A 72 9.51 29.58 10.18
N PRO A 73 10.24 30.70 9.99
CA PRO A 73 10.59 31.18 8.66
C PRO A 73 11.36 30.12 7.86
N GLU A 74 11.02 29.98 6.58
CA GLU A 74 11.59 28.92 5.72
C GLU A 74 13.12 28.99 5.62
N ARG A 75 13.71 30.18 5.70
CA ARG A 75 15.18 30.34 5.69
C ARG A 75 15.83 29.68 6.91
N VAL A 76 15.23 29.82 8.08
CA VAL A 76 15.72 29.22 9.34
C VAL A 76 15.57 27.72 9.27
N LEU A 77 14.40 27.24 8.84
CA LEU A 77 14.11 25.82 8.69
C LEU A 77 15.01 25.17 7.64
N SER A 78 15.22 25.82 6.48
CA SER A 78 16.13 25.35 5.42
C SER A 78 17.55 25.17 5.92
N ALA A 79 18.07 26.15 6.67
CA ALA A 79 19.41 26.10 7.23
C ALA A 79 19.55 24.97 8.27
N ALA A 80 18.54 24.76 9.11
CA ALA A 80 18.56 23.70 10.11
C ALA A 80 18.42 22.30 9.48
N LEU A 81 17.46 22.11 8.56
CA LEU A 81 17.19 20.82 7.92
C LEU A 81 18.33 20.33 7.02
N GLY A 82 19.17 21.23 6.51
CA GLY A 82 20.35 20.87 5.73
C GLY A 82 21.59 20.53 6.56
N ASP A 83 21.56 20.73 7.89
CA ASP A 83 22.73 20.50 8.74
C ASP A 83 22.85 19.00 9.13
N PRO A 84 23.94 18.31 8.77
CA PRO A 84 24.13 16.90 9.10
C PRO A 84 24.36 16.63 10.60
N ALA A 85 24.62 17.65 11.41
CA ALA A 85 24.77 17.53 12.86
C ALA A 85 23.43 17.59 13.61
N LEU A 86 22.32 17.93 12.93
CA LEU A 86 21.00 17.98 13.56
C LEU A 86 20.54 16.55 13.92
N ASP A 87 20.08 16.37 15.16
CA ASP A 87 19.62 15.07 15.66
C ASP A 87 18.43 14.55 14.83
N ARG A 88 18.48 13.25 14.49
CA ARG A 88 17.45 12.56 13.69
C ARG A 88 16.02 12.71 14.23
N ARG A 89 15.84 12.82 15.56
CA ARG A 89 14.53 13.00 16.19
C ARG A 89 13.98 14.41 15.96
N VAL A 90 14.87 15.39 15.90
CA VAL A 90 14.51 16.77 15.57
C VAL A 90 14.12 16.86 14.10
N LEU A 91 14.89 16.20 13.22
CA LEU A 91 14.55 16.06 11.80
C LEU A 91 13.18 15.39 11.61
N ASP A 92 12.91 14.28 12.29
CA ASP A 92 11.61 13.58 12.25
C ASP A 92 10.45 14.52 12.67
N ARG A 93 10.63 15.30 13.74
CA ARG A 93 9.62 16.28 14.18
C ARG A 93 9.37 17.38 13.14
N CYS A 94 10.37 17.75 12.35
CA CYS A 94 10.26 18.77 11.32
C CYS A 94 9.84 18.21 9.95
N ALA A 95 9.75 16.89 9.79
CA ALA A 95 9.48 16.22 8.51
C ALA A 95 8.21 16.75 7.83
N SER A 96 7.12 16.90 8.59
CA SER A 96 5.84 17.39 8.05
C SER A 96 5.90 18.84 7.57
N ALA A 97 6.79 19.67 8.14
CA ALA A 97 6.94 21.07 7.75
C ALA A 97 7.68 21.24 6.42
N ALA A 98 8.45 20.23 6.00
CA ALA A 98 9.10 20.20 4.70
C ALA A 98 8.14 19.80 3.56
N LEU A 99 7.05 19.09 3.87
CA LEU A 99 6.08 18.65 2.88
C LEU A 99 5.35 19.84 2.22
N GLY A 100 5.16 19.75 0.91
CA GLY A 100 4.56 20.83 0.10
C GLY A 100 5.51 21.99 -0.20
N LYS A 101 6.77 21.95 0.26
CA LYS A 101 7.79 22.98 0.03
C LYS A 101 9.02 22.38 -0.64
N PRO A 102 9.08 22.35 -2.00
CA PRO A 102 10.09 21.56 -2.73
C PRO A 102 11.53 21.83 -2.32
N ALA A 103 11.90 23.09 -2.10
CA ALA A 103 13.27 23.46 -1.70
C ALA A 103 13.64 22.96 -0.29
N LEU A 104 12.69 22.97 0.66
CA LEU A 104 12.92 22.43 2.01
C LEU A 104 12.94 20.91 2.01
N LEU A 105 12.01 20.31 1.27
CA LEU A 105 11.93 18.86 1.12
C LEU A 105 13.21 18.29 0.51
N GLN A 106 13.75 18.92 -0.53
CA GLN A 106 15.02 18.51 -1.12
C GLN A 106 16.16 18.56 -0.10
N ARG A 107 16.28 19.65 0.68
CA ARG A 107 17.30 19.78 1.74
C ARG A 107 17.16 18.69 2.80
N PHE A 108 15.94 18.42 3.22
CA PHE A 108 15.62 17.38 4.18
C PHE A 108 16.01 16.00 3.67
N LEU A 109 15.55 15.60 2.47
CA LEU A 109 15.80 14.27 1.91
C LEU A 109 17.30 14.00 1.64
N LEU A 110 18.06 15.04 1.33
CA LEU A 110 19.51 14.95 1.12
C LEU A 110 20.32 14.94 2.42
N ASN A 111 19.70 15.20 3.58
CA ASN A 111 20.41 15.18 4.86
C ASN A 111 20.64 13.72 5.32
N PRO A 112 21.91 13.30 5.50
CA PRO A 112 22.24 11.93 5.89
C PRO A 112 21.76 11.57 7.30
N ALA A 113 21.51 12.55 8.17
CA ALA A 113 21.04 12.33 9.54
C ALA A 113 19.54 12.01 9.63
N VAL A 114 18.76 12.19 8.54
CA VAL A 114 17.36 11.79 8.53
C VAL A 114 17.27 10.26 8.66
N ALA A 115 16.47 9.79 9.60
CA ALA A 115 16.27 8.37 9.85
C ALA A 115 15.54 7.70 8.69
N ASP A 116 15.80 6.41 8.47
CA ASP A 116 15.20 5.69 7.35
C ASP A 116 13.72 5.45 7.56
N GLU A 117 13.30 5.23 8.80
CA GLU A 117 11.91 5.07 9.20
C GLU A 117 11.13 6.33 8.80
N THR A 118 11.71 7.51 9.03
CA THR A 118 11.12 8.80 8.62
C THR A 118 10.97 8.88 7.10
N ILE A 119 12.01 8.49 6.34
CA ILE A 119 11.93 8.46 4.87
C ILE A 119 10.85 7.48 4.40
N ALA A 120 10.80 6.27 4.97
CA ALA A 120 9.82 5.25 4.62
C ALA A 120 8.38 5.72 4.88
N GLU A 121 8.13 6.38 6.01
CA GLU A 121 6.81 6.95 6.31
C GLU A 121 6.43 8.08 5.34
N LEU A 122 7.38 8.97 5.04
CA LEU A 122 7.13 10.10 4.13
C LEU A 122 6.90 9.65 2.69
N CYS A 123 7.52 8.56 2.25
CA CYS A 123 7.45 8.07 0.87
C CYS A 123 6.02 7.94 0.35
N ALA A 124 5.01 7.68 1.17
CA ALA A 124 3.61 7.62 0.75
C ALA A 124 3.01 8.98 0.31
N ARG A 125 3.66 10.10 0.67
CA ARG A 125 3.19 11.48 0.46
C ARG A 125 4.10 12.30 -0.46
N LEU A 126 5.21 11.73 -0.90
CA LEU A 126 6.17 12.38 -1.80
C LEU A 126 5.63 12.43 -3.23
N ASP A 127 6.05 13.45 -3.97
CA ASP A 127 5.86 13.52 -5.41
C ASP A 127 6.92 12.70 -6.16
N ALA A 128 6.77 12.58 -7.48
CA ALA A 128 7.70 11.81 -8.32
C ALA A 128 9.16 12.27 -8.17
N ALA A 129 9.40 13.59 -8.13
CA ALA A 129 10.76 14.14 -8.07
C ALA A 129 11.43 13.87 -6.71
N ALA A 130 10.68 13.98 -5.61
CA ALA A 130 11.18 13.65 -4.28
C ALA A 130 11.44 12.15 -4.12
N ILE A 131 10.62 11.29 -4.73
CA ILE A 131 10.86 9.85 -4.76
C ILE A 131 12.12 9.52 -5.55
N ASP A 132 12.36 10.18 -6.69
CA ASP A 132 13.59 10.01 -7.47
C ASP A 132 14.84 10.38 -6.65
N LEU A 133 14.77 11.42 -5.82
CA LEU A 133 15.85 11.79 -4.89
C LEU A 133 16.10 10.70 -3.85
N VAL A 134 15.05 10.15 -3.23
CA VAL A 134 15.18 9.04 -2.28
C VAL A 134 15.78 7.81 -2.96
N ALA A 135 15.33 7.50 -4.17
CA ALA A 135 15.80 6.38 -4.97
C ALA A 135 17.26 6.51 -5.43
N GLY A 136 17.83 7.71 -5.36
CA GLY A 136 19.25 7.95 -5.65
C GLY A 136 20.19 7.42 -4.56
N ASN A 137 19.67 7.21 -3.33
CA ASN A 137 20.47 6.70 -2.22
C ASN A 137 20.31 5.17 -2.08
N GLU A 138 21.01 4.44 -2.95
CA GLU A 138 20.93 2.97 -3.04
C GLU A 138 21.36 2.26 -1.73
N GLU A 139 22.36 2.80 -1.02
CA GLU A 139 22.77 2.28 0.29
C GLU A 139 21.61 2.33 1.29
N ARG A 140 20.87 3.44 1.32
CA ARG A 140 19.69 3.59 2.18
C ARG A 140 18.59 2.61 1.81
N LEU A 141 18.33 2.41 0.51
CA LEU A 141 17.32 1.45 0.03
C LEU A 141 17.63 0.01 0.49
N LEU A 142 18.89 -0.40 0.39
CA LEU A 142 19.33 -1.74 0.79
C LEU A 142 19.36 -1.91 2.32
N ARG A 143 19.77 -0.87 3.06
CA ARG A 143 19.84 -0.90 4.53
C ARG A 143 18.46 -0.85 5.18
N HIS A 144 17.48 -0.18 4.56
CA HIS A 144 16.10 -0.09 5.07
C HIS A 144 15.06 -0.37 3.95
N PRO A 145 14.82 -1.66 3.64
CA PRO A 145 13.90 -2.09 2.56
C PRO A 145 12.46 -1.56 2.65
N PRO A 146 11.87 -1.23 3.82
CA PRO A 146 10.55 -0.60 3.87
C PRO A 146 10.42 0.69 3.04
N ILE A 147 11.52 1.40 2.75
CA ILE A 147 11.50 2.54 1.82
C ILE A 147 11.07 2.07 0.42
N ILE A 148 11.62 0.95 -0.07
CA ILE A 148 11.27 0.38 -1.38
C ILE A 148 9.79 0.01 -1.41
N ALA A 149 9.28 -0.60 -0.34
CA ALA A 149 7.85 -0.94 -0.23
C ALA A 149 6.96 0.32 -0.26
N ALA A 150 7.35 1.37 0.46
CA ALA A 150 6.59 2.63 0.49
C ALA A 150 6.61 3.35 -0.86
N MET A 151 7.76 3.37 -1.54
CA MET A 151 7.87 3.89 -2.91
C MET A 151 6.99 3.08 -3.88
N TYR A 152 7.04 1.74 -3.81
CA TYR A 152 6.25 0.85 -4.67
C TYR A 152 4.74 1.14 -4.57
N MET A 153 4.27 1.40 -3.35
CA MET A 153 2.87 1.70 -3.05
C MET A 153 2.47 3.15 -3.35
N ASN A 154 3.42 4.05 -3.59
CA ASN A 154 3.12 5.42 -3.96
C ASN A 154 2.74 5.51 -5.45
N ARG A 155 1.54 6.02 -5.74
CA ARG A 155 1.03 6.21 -7.10
C ARG A 155 1.82 7.25 -7.90
N ALA A 156 2.37 8.27 -7.25
CA ALA A 156 3.20 9.28 -7.89
C ALA A 156 4.59 8.76 -8.28
N ALA A 157 5.02 7.60 -7.77
CA ALA A 157 6.33 7.05 -8.11
C ALA A 157 6.37 6.52 -9.54
N ARG A 158 7.33 7.05 -10.32
CA ARG A 158 7.63 6.61 -11.69
C ARG A 158 7.92 5.12 -11.72
N MET A 159 7.42 4.44 -12.75
CA MET A 159 7.63 3.02 -12.94
C MET A 159 9.12 2.70 -13.10
N SER A 160 9.83 3.50 -13.89
CA SER A 160 11.28 3.38 -14.10
C SER A 160 12.08 3.41 -12.78
N THR A 161 11.71 4.31 -11.87
CA THR A 161 12.32 4.43 -10.54
C THR A 161 12.03 3.23 -9.65
N ILE A 162 10.79 2.73 -9.67
CA ILE A 162 10.39 1.55 -8.89
C ILE A 162 11.04 0.29 -9.42
N ASP A 163 11.06 0.07 -10.73
CA ASP A 163 11.69 -1.09 -11.34
C ASP A 163 13.17 -1.16 -10.96
N ARG A 164 13.90 -0.04 -11.04
CA ARG A 164 15.30 0.03 -10.59
C ARG A 164 15.46 -0.28 -9.10
N ALA A 165 14.58 0.24 -8.23
CA ALA A 165 14.65 -0.01 -6.79
C ALA A 165 14.35 -1.47 -6.43
N VAL A 166 13.36 -2.09 -7.09
CA VAL A 166 13.02 -3.51 -6.91
C VAL A 166 14.16 -4.38 -7.45
N GLU A 167 14.66 -4.09 -8.64
CA GLU A 167 15.78 -4.81 -9.24
C GLU A 167 17.04 -4.74 -8.36
N LEU A 168 17.35 -3.56 -7.80
CA LEU A 168 18.45 -3.38 -6.85
C LEU A 168 18.30 -4.32 -5.64
N ALA A 169 17.11 -4.39 -5.02
CA ALA A 169 16.87 -5.27 -3.89
C ALA A 169 16.98 -6.75 -4.28
N VAL A 170 16.41 -7.15 -5.42
CA VAL A 170 16.47 -8.53 -5.92
C VAL A 170 17.91 -8.96 -6.20
N ARG A 171 18.71 -8.12 -6.87
CA ARG A 171 20.12 -8.41 -7.17
C ARG A 171 20.98 -8.53 -5.92
N ASN A 172 20.66 -7.76 -4.88
CA ASN A 172 21.35 -7.81 -3.58
C ASN A 172 20.74 -8.83 -2.60
N GLN A 173 19.81 -9.67 -3.05
CA GLN A 173 19.14 -10.70 -2.23
C GLN A 173 18.44 -10.13 -0.99
N VAL A 174 17.95 -8.89 -1.09
CA VAL A 174 17.22 -8.19 -0.04
C VAL A 174 15.73 -8.43 -0.21
N GLN A 175 15.10 -9.00 0.82
CA GLN A 175 13.65 -9.20 0.84
C GLN A 175 12.94 -7.90 1.25
N VAL A 176 11.99 -7.44 0.44
CA VAL A 176 11.22 -6.23 0.72
C VAL A 176 9.88 -6.59 1.35
N THR A 177 9.81 -6.55 2.67
CA THR A 177 8.55 -6.73 3.42
C THR A 177 7.62 -5.55 3.16
N GLY A 178 6.39 -5.82 2.70
CA GLY A 178 5.37 -4.79 2.44
C GLY A 178 4.90 -4.71 0.99
N ILE A 179 5.65 -5.28 0.05
CA ILE A 179 5.19 -5.46 -1.34
C ILE A 179 4.35 -6.75 -1.41
N PRO A 180 3.06 -6.69 -1.79
CA PRO A 180 2.22 -7.86 -1.94
C PRO A 180 2.78 -8.78 -3.03
N GLY A 181 2.98 -10.06 -2.71
CA GLY A 181 3.52 -11.02 -3.68
C GLY A 181 4.97 -10.74 -4.08
N TRP A 182 5.81 -10.25 -3.16
CA TRP A 182 7.24 -10.00 -3.38
C TRP A 182 7.94 -11.15 -4.13
N ASP A 183 7.73 -12.40 -3.73
CA ASP A 183 8.39 -13.55 -4.36
C ASP A 183 8.02 -13.69 -5.85
N ASP A 184 6.74 -13.45 -6.18
CA ASP A 184 6.24 -13.48 -7.55
C ASP A 184 6.83 -12.31 -8.37
N LEU A 185 6.95 -11.13 -7.77
CA LEU A 185 7.56 -9.95 -8.39
C LEU A 185 9.06 -10.14 -8.61
N ALA A 186 9.79 -10.64 -7.61
CA ALA A 186 11.22 -10.91 -7.70
C ALA A 186 11.53 -11.96 -8.77
N ALA A 187 10.71 -13.02 -8.84
CA ALA A 187 10.80 -14.01 -9.92
C ALA A 187 10.53 -13.39 -11.30
N ALA A 188 9.54 -12.50 -11.40
CA ALA A 188 9.26 -11.78 -12.65
C ALA A 188 10.43 -10.89 -13.08
N VAL A 189 11.07 -10.17 -12.15
CA VAL A 189 12.22 -9.31 -12.45
C VAL A 189 13.45 -10.11 -12.91
N LEU A 190 13.72 -11.26 -12.28
CA LEU A 190 14.83 -12.15 -12.69
C LEU A 190 14.56 -12.84 -14.04
N GLY A 191 13.31 -13.20 -14.32
CA GLY A 191 12.91 -13.91 -15.54
C GLY A 191 12.60 -13.00 -16.73
N HIS A 192 12.33 -11.72 -16.48
CA HIS A 192 11.97 -10.72 -17.48
C HIS A 192 12.80 -9.45 -17.25
N ALA A 193 14.12 -9.56 -17.44
CA ALA A 193 15.03 -8.43 -17.36
C ALA A 193 14.61 -7.34 -18.34
N SER A 194 13.87 -6.32 -17.88
CA SER A 194 13.55 -5.06 -18.56
C SER A 194 13.49 -5.14 -20.11
N ASP A 195 12.71 -6.07 -20.67
CA ASP A 195 12.52 -6.19 -22.14
C ASP A 195 11.65 -5.06 -22.72
N SER A 196 11.39 -4.00 -21.95
CA SER A 196 10.67 -2.83 -22.47
C SER A 196 11.58 -2.08 -23.44
N GLU A 197 11.37 -2.28 -24.74
CA GLU A 197 12.00 -1.50 -25.81
C GLU A 197 11.66 0.00 -25.75
N LEU A 198 10.65 0.37 -24.95
CA LEU A 198 10.18 1.74 -24.80
C LEU A 198 11.11 2.58 -23.89
N PRO A 199 11.36 3.86 -24.25
CA PRO A 199 12.03 4.81 -23.36
C PRO A 199 11.31 4.95 -22.00
N PRO A 200 12.04 5.23 -20.90
CA PRO A 200 11.47 5.36 -19.55
C PRO A 200 10.27 6.31 -19.46
N GLU A 201 10.33 7.46 -20.14
CA GLU A 201 9.25 8.44 -20.17
C GLU A 201 7.95 7.88 -20.76
N GLN A 202 8.06 7.01 -21.78
CA GLN A 202 6.91 6.37 -22.41
C GLN A 202 6.35 5.25 -21.53
N VAL A 203 7.22 4.51 -20.83
CA VAL A 203 6.83 3.50 -19.83
C VAL A 203 6.02 4.16 -18.71
N ASP A 204 6.53 5.28 -18.17
CA ASP A 204 5.87 6.02 -17.10
C ASP A 204 4.52 6.59 -17.56
N ALA A 205 4.46 7.17 -18.77
CA ALA A 205 3.22 7.67 -19.35
C ALA A 205 2.18 6.55 -19.57
N LEU A 206 2.62 5.39 -20.07
CA LEU A 206 1.76 4.23 -20.29
C LEU A 206 1.19 3.68 -18.96
N PHE A 207 2.00 3.66 -17.91
CA PHE A 207 1.55 3.26 -16.58
C PHE A 207 0.52 4.24 -16.01
N ALA A 208 0.80 5.55 -16.09
CA ALA A 208 -0.10 6.59 -15.61
C ALA A 208 -1.45 6.55 -16.36
N GLN A 209 -1.43 6.37 -17.68
CA GLN A 209 -2.64 6.16 -18.48
C GLN A 209 -3.43 4.93 -18.01
N THR A 210 -2.75 3.88 -17.58
CA THR A 210 -3.40 2.63 -17.19
C THR A 210 -4.04 2.70 -15.82
N VAL A 211 -3.38 3.33 -14.85
CA VAL A 211 -3.80 3.30 -13.44
C VAL A 211 -4.54 4.56 -13.03
N GLU A 212 -4.09 5.74 -13.46
CA GLU A 212 -4.62 7.02 -12.96
C GLU A 212 -5.83 7.54 -13.71
N GLU A 213 -5.86 7.44 -15.05
CA GLU A 213 -6.99 7.90 -15.87
C GLU A 213 -8.32 7.19 -15.53
N PRO A 214 -8.39 5.84 -15.45
CA PRO A 214 -9.65 5.19 -15.13
C PRO A 214 -10.11 5.49 -13.70
N GLU A 215 -9.19 5.67 -12.75
CA GLU A 215 -9.55 6.07 -11.39
C GLU A 215 -10.10 7.50 -11.30
N ARG A 216 -9.51 8.46 -12.03
CA ARG A 216 -10.06 9.83 -12.10
C ARG A 216 -11.48 9.82 -12.69
N ALA A 217 -11.70 9.02 -13.73
CA ALA A 217 -13.01 8.89 -14.35
C ALA A 217 -14.04 8.26 -13.41
N ASP A 218 -13.66 7.20 -12.67
CA ASP A 218 -14.55 6.57 -11.68
C ASP A 218 -14.89 7.53 -10.52
N GLN A 219 -13.92 8.37 -10.09
CA GLN A 219 -14.15 9.38 -9.05
C GLN A 219 -15.07 10.52 -9.52
N SER A 220 -14.95 10.97 -10.78
CA SER A 220 -15.88 11.97 -11.34
C SER A 220 -17.29 11.41 -11.50
N GLU A 221 -17.43 10.18 -12.01
CA GLU A 221 -18.73 9.52 -12.17
C GLU A 221 -19.42 9.29 -10.81
N ALA A 222 -18.66 8.90 -9.78
CA ALA A 222 -19.19 8.73 -8.43
C ALA A 222 -19.63 10.06 -7.78
N ALA A 223 -18.95 11.18 -8.10
CA ALA A 223 -19.35 12.51 -7.63
C ALA A 223 -20.63 13.02 -8.32
N GLU A 224 -20.87 12.63 -9.58
CA GLU A 224 -22.09 12.96 -10.33
C GLU A 224 -23.28 12.07 -9.93
N ALA A 225 -23.03 10.82 -9.54
CA ALA A 225 -24.06 9.88 -9.08
C ALA A 225 -24.66 10.22 -7.70
N ASP A 226 -23.97 11.02 -6.87
CA ASP A 226 -24.46 11.43 -5.54
C ASP A 226 -25.55 12.55 -5.62
N ASP A 227 -25.79 13.12 -6.81
CA ASP A 227 -26.87 14.11 -7.09
C ASP A 227 -28.11 13.49 -7.77
N SER A 228 -28.04 12.21 -8.19
CA SER A 228 -29.18 11.53 -8.80
C SER A 228 -29.31 10.10 -8.32
N GLY A 229 -30.32 9.88 -7.47
CA GLY A 229 -30.65 8.57 -6.95
C GLY A 229 -31.06 7.58 -8.04
N ASP A 230 -30.42 6.42 -7.96
CA ASP A 230 -30.76 5.13 -8.57
C ASP A 230 -30.29 4.89 -10.02
N GLY A 231 -29.60 3.77 -10.23
CA GLY A 231 -29.11 3.35 -11.53
C GLY A 231 -28.10 2.20 -11.48
N ASP A 232 -28.59 0.98 -11.25
CA ASP A 232 -27.91 -0.27 -11.64
C ASP A 232 -27.58 -0.20 -13.15
N GLY A 233 -26.30 -0.24 -13.49
CA GLY A 233 -25.81 0.07 -14.84
C GLY A 233 -24.49 -0.63 -15.15
N ASP A 234 -24.60 -1.90 -15.56
CA ASP A 234 -23.56 -2.62 -16.29
C ASP A 234 -23.35 -1.93 -17.66
N GLU A 235 -22.40 -0.98 -17.71
CA GLU A 235 -21.89 -0.44 -18.98
C GLU A 235 -20.36 -0.48 -19.01
N ASP A 236 -19.80 -1.63 -19.42
CA ASP A 236 -18.43 -1.75 -19.95
C ASP A 236 -18.33 -1.08 -21.34
N LYS A 237 -18.67 0.21 -21.40
CA LYS A 237 -18.55 1.05 -22.59
C LYS A 237 -17.38 2.02 -22.42
N GLY A 238 -16.21 1.62 -22.90
CA GLY A 238 -15.30 2.58 -23.55
C GLY A 238 -14.01 3.00 -22.85
N LYS A 239 -13.64 2.46 -21.67
CA LYS A 239 -12.30 2.70 -21.12
C LYS A 239 -11.30 1.69 -21.74
N LYS A 240 -10.78 1.98 -22.94
CA LYS A 240 -9.71 1.18 -23.58
C LYS A 240 -8.39 1.38 -22.83
N VAL A 241 -8.24 0.71 -21.70
CA VAL A 241 -7.00 0.72 -20.92
C VAL A 241 -5.96 -0.15 -21.63
N PRO A 242 -4.75 0.34 -21.94
CA PRO A 242 -3.75 -0.38 -22.72
C PRO A 242 -2.98 -1.46 -21.90
N ILE A 243 -3.70 -2.27 -21.12
CA ILE A 243 -3.14 -3.28 -20.20
C ILE A 243 -2.22 -4.27 -20.93
N ASN A 244 -2.54 -4.62 -22.17
CA ASN A 244 -1.76 -5.57 -22.96
C ASN A 244 -0.37 -5.06 -23.34
N ARG A 245 -0.13 -3.74 -23.29
CA ARG A 245 1.17 -3.13 -23.60
C ARG A 245 2.09 -3.05 -22.39
N LEU A 246 1.58 -3.33 -21.19
CA LEU A 246 2.37 -3.28 -19.97
C LEU A 246 3.33 -4.47 -19.86
N SER A 247 4.53 -4.22 -19.35
CA SER A 247 5.45 -5.27 -18.93
C SER A 247 4.89 -6.08 -17.75
N VAL A 248 5.46 -7.24 -17.47
CA VAL A 248 5.01 -8.09 -16.34
C VAL A 248 5.10 -7.36 -15.00
N PRO A 249 6.22 -6.70 -14.62
CA PRO A 249 6.29 -5.91 -13.39
C PRO A 249 5.25 -4.78 -13.33
N MET A 250 5.03 -4.07 -14.44
CA MET A 250 3.99 -3.04 -14.56
C MET A 250 2.60 -3.61 -14.31
N LYS A 251 2.27 -4.77 -14.90
CA LYS A 251 0.98 -5.43 -14.66
C LYS A 251 0.81 -5.83 -13.20
N ILE A 252 1.85 -6.37 -12.56
CA ILE A 252 1.82 -6.74 -11.13
C ILE A 252 1.56 -5.49 -10.25
N ARG A 253 2.24 -4.38 -10.54
CA ARG A 253 2.03 -3.12 -9.81
C ARG A 253 0.67 -2.50 -10.11
N ALA A 254 0.21 -2.54 -11.35
CA ALA A 254 -1.12 -2.09 -11.76
C ALA A 254 -2.25 -2.92 -11.12
N ALA A 255 -2.04 -4.22 -10.92
CA ALA A 255 -2.96 -5.06 -10.15
C ALA A 255 -3.03 -4.64 -8.67
N THR A 256 -1.89 -4.22 -8.10
CA THR A 256 -1.80 -3.81 -6.70
C THR A 256 -2.42 -2.44 -6.45
N LEU A 257 -2.15 -1.47 -7.34
CA LEU A 257 -2.59 -0.08 -7.19
C LEU A 257 -3.92 0.21 -7.88
N GLY A 258 -4.25 -0.48 -8.97
CA GLY A 258 -5.41 -0.16 -9.80
C GLY A 258 -6.76 -0.45 -9.15
N ASN A 259 -7.80 0.12 -9.76
CA ASN A 259 -9.20 -0.08 -9.39
C ASN A 259 -9.69 -1.53 -9.65
N ALA A 260 -10.95 -1.79 -9.28
CA ALA A 260 -11.59 -3.09 -9.48
C ALA A 260 -11.64 -3.50 -10.96
N PHE A 261 -11.79 -2.54 -11.88
CA PHE A 261 -11.79 -2.80 -13.32
C PHE A 261 -10.44 -3.37 -13.78
N ILE A 262 -9.33 -2.70 -13.47
CA ILE A 262 -7.97 -3.14 -13.83
C ILE A 262 -7.71 -4.55 -13.28
N ARG A 263 -8.06 -4.81 -12.01
CA ARG A 263 -7.93 -6.15 -11.41
C ARG A 263 -8.78 -7.20 -12.14
N SER A 264 -10.00 -6.85 -12.55
CA SER A 264 -10.90 -7.77 -13.27
C SER A 264 -10.39 -8.16 -14.67
N GLN A 265 -9.54 -7.32 -15.27
CA GLN A 265 -8.84 -7.62 -16.52
C GLN A 265 -7.58 -8.44 -16.24
N LEU A 266 -6.74 -8.02 -15.30
CA LEU A 266 -5.46 -8.66 -14.97
C LEU A 266 -5.61 -10.06 -14.35
N ILE A 267 -6.72 -10.36 -13.68
CA ILE A 267 -7.01 -11.70 -13.14
C ILE A 267 -7.15 -12.77 -14.25
N ARG A 268 -7.42 -12.34 -15.50
CA ARG A 268 -7.51 -13.20 -16.69
C ARG A 268 -6.20 -13.28 -17.46
N ASP A 269 -5.14 -12.62 -17.00
CA ASP A 269 -3.88 -12.58 -17.70
C ASP A 269 -3.32 -14.00 -17.88
N PRO A 270 -2.79 -14.35 -19.07
CA PRO A 270 -2.22 -15.66 -19.33
C PRO A 270 -1.02 -15.97 -18.43
N ILE A 271 -0.32 -14.95 -17.92
CA ILE A 271 0.81 -15.11 -17.02
C ILE A 271 0.30 -15.32 -15.60
N LYS A 272 0.57 -16.51 -15.06
CA LYS A 272 0.20 -16.89 -13.69
C LYS A 272 0.60 -15.85 -12.64
N LEU A 273 1.81 -15.30 -12.73
CA LEU A 273 2.32 -14.30 -11.76
C LEU A 273 1.42 -13.06 -11.71
N VAL A 274 0.94 -12.59 -12.86
CA VAL A 274 0.05 -11.42 -12.97
C VAL A 274 -1.33 -11.73 -12.41
N ALA A 275 -1.93 -12.86 -12.82
CA ALA A 275 -3.24 -13.27 -12.31
C ALA A 275 -3.22 -13.48 -10.79
N MET A 276 -2.15 -14.07 -10.26
CA MET A 276 -1.96 -14.25 -8.83
C MET A 276 -1.74 -12.92 -8.09
N ALA A 277 -1.03 -11.96 -8.68
CA ALA A 277 -0.91 -10.62 -8.12
C ALA A 277 -2.28 -9.92 -8.03
N ALA A 278 -3.11 -10.04 -9.06
CA ALA A 278 -4.46 -9.45 -9.08
C ALA A 278 -5.36 -9.97 -7.96
N ILE A 279 -5.36 -11.27 -7.65
CA ILE A 279 -6.17 -11.83 -6.55
C ILE A 279 -5.56 -11.60 -5.16
N LYS A 280 -4.23 -11.45 -5.08
CA LYS A 280 -3.52 -11.14 -3.82
C LYS A 280 -3.53 -9.66 -3.48
N ALA A 281 -3.97 -8.79 -4.39
CA ALA A 281 -3.99 -7.35 -4.19
C ALA A 281 -4.81 -6.97 -2.95
N PRO A 282 -4.33 -6.01 -2.13
CA PRO A 282 -4.98 -5.65 -0.86
C PRO A 282 -6.38 -5.05 -1.05
N GLY A 283 -6.68 -4.51 -2.23
CA GLY A 283 -7.97 -3.89 -2.55
C GLY A 283 -9.07 -4.86 -3.00
N VAL A 284 -8.83 -6.18 -3.05
CA VAL A 284 -9.83 -7.15 -3.52
C VAL A 284 -10.96 -7.29 -2.49
N THR A 285 -12.17 -6.96 -2.93
CA THR A 285 -13.40 -7.08 -2.14
C THR A 285 -13.98 -8.49 -2.17
N ASP A 286 -14.87 -8.77 -1.21
CA ASP A 286 -15.58 -10.05 -1.15
C ASP A 286 -16.48 -10.29 -2.38
N SER A 287 -17.04 -9.22 -2.96
CA SER A 287 -17.87 -9.29 -4.16
C SER A 287 -17.03 -9.59 -5.41
N GLU A 288 -15.84 -8.99 -5.54
CA GLU A 288 -14.87 -9.35 -6.58
C GLU A 288 -14.44 -10.81 -6.44
N ALA A 289 -14.07 -11.26 -5.25
CA ALA A 289 -13.68 -12.65 -5.00
C ALA A 289 -14.80 -13.63 -5.37
N ALA A 290 -16.07 -13.30 -5.07
CA ALA A 290 -17.22 -14.12 -5.46
C ALA A 290 -17.42 -14.18 -6.99
N LYS A 291 -17.23 -13.06 -7.70
CA LYS A 291 -17.28 -12.97 -9.17
C LYS A 291 -16.15 -13.77 -9.83
N TYR A 292 -14.94 -13.71 -9.28
CA TYR A 292 -13.82 -14.50 -9.79
C TYR A 292 -14.01 -15.99 -9.53
N ALA A 293 -14.51 -16.35 -8.35
CA ALA A 293 -14.77 -17.74 -8.00
C ALA A 293 -15.81 -18.43 -8.90
N SER A 294 -16.83 -17.70 -9.38
CA SER A 294 -17.87 -18.26 -10.27
C SER A 294 -17.41 -18.36 -11.72
N ASN A 295 -16.34 -17.65 -12.10
CA ASN A 295 -15.88 -17.59 -13.48
C ASN A 295 -15.05 -18.82 -13.85
N GLN A 296 -15.53 -19.58 -14.84
CA GLN A 296 -14.92 -20.83 -15.30
C GLN A 296 -13.66 -20.62 -16.14
N SER A 297 -13.45 -19.40 -16.64
CA SER A 297 -12.27 -19.04 -17.43
C SER A 297 -11.02 -18.74 -16.58
N MET A 298 -11.17 -18.58 -15.26
CA MET A 298 -10.04 -18.27 -14.35
C MET A 298 -9.00 -19.37 -14.33
N SER A 299 -7.75 -19.05 -13.99
CA SER A 299 -6.70 -20.05 -13.79
C SER A 299 -6.98 -20.91 -12.54
N ASP A 300 -6.54 -22.16 -12.58
CA ASP A 300 -6.74 -23.12 -11.47
C ASP A 300 -6.09 -22.62 -10.18
N ASP A 301 -4.94 -21.94 -10.30
CA ASP A 301 -4.22 -21.34 -9.17
C ASP A 301 -5.03 -20.24 -8.45
N VAL A 302 -5.71 -19.38 -9.21
CA VAL A 302 -6.59 -18.34 -8.64
C VAL A 302 -7.76 -18.97 -7.88
N VAL A 303 -8.41 -19.96 -8.49
CA VAL A 303 -9.54 -20.68 -7.87
C VAL A 303 -9.09 -21.40 -6.60
N GLN A 304 -7.92 -22.05 -6.65
CA GLN A 304 -7.33 -22.72 -5.50
C GLN A 304 -6.94 -21.74 -4.38
N TYR A 305 -6.40 -20.57 -4.73
CA TYR A 305 -6.09 -19.52 -3.77
C TYR A 305 -7.35 -19.03 -3.04
N ILE A 306 -8.42 -18.73 -3.79
CA ILE A 306 -9.72 -18.34 -3.21
C ILE A 306 -10.25 -19.44 -2.29
N ALA A 307 -10.16 -20.71 -2.71
CA ALA A 307 -10.63 -21.86 -1.94
C ALA A 307 -9.86 -22.10 -0.63
N ASN A 308 -8.64 -21.58 -0.49
CA ASN A 308 -7.82 -21.72 0.71
C ASN A 308 -7.91 -20.52 1.65
N ARG A 309 -8.47 -19.40 1.20
CA ARG A 309 -8.59 -18.18 2.02
C ARG A 309 -9.77 -18.28 2.98
N ARG A 310 -9.48 -18.34 4.28
CA ARG A 310 -10.49 -18.56 5.34
C ARG A 310 -11.52 -17.43 5.45
N GLU A 311 -11.11 -16.20 5.17
CA GLU A 311 -12.00 -15.02 5.21
C GLU A 311 -13.14 -15.17 4.19
N TRP A 312 -12.78 -15.43 2.94
CA TRP A 312 -13.74 -15.61 1.84
C TRP A 312 -14.57 -16.88 1.97
N THR A 313 -13.94 -17.98 2.39
CA THR A 313 -14.66 -19.25 2.56
C THR A 313 -15.60 -19.28 3.76
N LYS A 314 -15.71 -18.22 4.57
CA LYS A 314 -16.84 -18.06 5.52
C LYS A 314 -18.14 -17.71 4.79
N LEU A 315 -18.05 -16.99 3.69
CA LEU A 315 -19.19 -16.46 2.94
C LEU A 315 -19.88 -17.57 2.15
N TYR A 316 -21.21 -17.65 2.31
CA TYR A 316 -22.01 -18.67 1.62
C TYR A 316 -21.91 -18.55 0.09
N GLY A 317 -21.99 -17.31 -0.42
CA GLY A 317 -21.92 -17.05 -1.86
C GLY A 317 -20.63 -17.59 -2.48
N ILE A 318 -19.49 -17.35 -1.84
CA ILE A 318 -18.19 -17.83 -2.32
C ILE A 318 -18.10 -19.36 -2.27
N LYS A 319 -18.59 -20.01 -1.19
CA LYS A 319 -18.65 -21.48 -1.13
C LYS A 319 -19.45 -22.06 -2.30
N LEU A 320 -20.61 -21.46 -2.61
CA LEU A 320 -21.47 -21.90 -3.69
C LEU A 320 -20.77 -21.71 -5.05
N SER A 321 -20.21 -20.52 -5.31
CA SER A 321 -19.47 -20.21 -6.52
C SER A 321 -18.30 -21.19 -6.74
N LEU A 322 -17.52 -21.47 -5.70
CA LEU A 322 -16.41 -22.43 -5.77
C LEU A 322 -16.90 -23.84 -6.09
N VAL A 323 -17.95 -24.34 -5.44
CA VAL A 323 -18.46 -25.70 -5.71
C VAL A 323 -19.05 -25.83 -7.12
N GLN A 324 -19.58 -24.73 -7.67
CA GLN A 324 -20.07 -24.67 -9.05
C GLN A 324 -18.97 -24.53 -10.09
N ASN A 325 -17.75 -24.16 -9.70
CA ASN A 325 -16.64 -23.98 -10.63
C ASN A 325 -15.93 -25.33 -10.91
N PRO A 326 -15.78 -25.74 -12.19
CA PRO A 326 -15.14 -27.01 -12.53
C PRO A 326 -13.65 -27.08 -12.17
N LYS A 327 -12.98 -25.94 -12.02
CA LYS A 327 -11.56 -25.85 -11.69
C LYS A 327 -11.28 -25.92 -10.19
N THR A 328 -12.32 -25.93 -9.36
CA THR A 328 -12.14 -26.05 -7.91
C THR A 328 -11.65 -27.44 -7.54
N PRO A 329 -10.55 -27.57 -6.77
CA PRO A 329 -10.06 -28.86 -6.31
C PRO A 329 -11.15 -29.66 -5.59
N ILE A 330 -11.32 -30.94 -5.96
CA ILE A 330 -12.39 -31.82 -5.45
C ILE A 330 -12.42 -31.83 -3.91
N GLN A 331 -11.25 -31.83 -3.27
CA GLN A 331 -11.13 -31.80 -1.81
C GLN A 331 -11.72 -30.53 -1.19
N ALA A 332 -11.51 -29.37 -1.81
CA ALA A 332 -12.08 -28.11 -1.37
C ALA A 332 -13.61 -28.10 -1.56
N SER A 333 -14.09 -28.56 -2.73
CA SER A 333 -15.52 -28.70 -3.00
C SER A 333 -16.20 -29.64 -1.99
N ALA A 334 -15.58 -30.77 -1.67
CA ALA A 334 -16.04 -31.72 -0.67
C ALA A 334 -16.17 -31.11 0.73
N ARG A 335 -15.25 -30.22 1.11
CA ARG A 335 -15.28 -29.49 2.39
C ARG A 335 -16.43 -28.48 2.47
N PHE A 336 -16.80 -27.85 1.36
CA PHE A 336 -17.82 -26.81 1.35
C PHE A 336 -19.25 -27.35 1.21
N MET A 337 -19.45 -28.47 0.49
CA MET A 337 -20.77 -29.05 0.23
C MET A 337 -21.66 -29.30 1.48
N PRO A 338 -21.13 -29.77 2.64
CA PRO A 338 -21.94 -29.93 3.85
C PRO A 338 -22.61 -28.64 4.34
N HIS A 339 -22.07 -27.48 4.00
CA HIS A 339 -22.59 -26.17 4.39
C HIS A 339 -23.59 -25.58 3.39
N LEU A 340 -23.84 -26.25 2.25
CA LEU A 340 -24.77 -25.77 1.24
C LEU A 340 -26.23 -26.07 1.61
N ARG A 341 -27.13 -25.17 1.19
CA ARG A 341 -28.58 -25.32 1.34
C ARG A 341 -29.10 -26.42 0.42
N GLU A 342 -30.23 -27.04 0.77
CA GLU A 342 -30.77 -28.18 0.02
C GLU A 342 -31.16 -27.83 -1.42
N LYS A 343 -31.70 -26.62 -1.65
CA LYS A 343 -32.02 -26.11 -2.99
C LYS A 343 -30.79 -26.14 -3.91
N ASP A 344 -29.66 -25.69 -3.39
CA ASP A 344 -28.43 -25.55 -4.17
C ASP A 344 -27.74 -26.91 -4.36
N LEU A 345 -27.77 -27.81 -3.36
CA LEU A 345 -27.33 -29.20 -3.54
C LEU A 345 -28.13 -29.93 -4.61
N ARG A 346 -29.44 -29.68 -4.71
CA ARG A 346 -30.29 -30.24 -5.75
C ARG A 346 -29.92 -29.71 -7.13
N ALA A 347 -29.59 -28.42 -7.23
CA ALA A 347 -29.10 -27.82 -8.47
C ALA A 347 -27.75 -28.42 -8.88
N LEU A 348 -26.80 -28.55 -7.95
CA LEU A 348 -25.49 -29.17 -8.18
C LEU A 348 -25.62 -30.63 -8.64
N ALA A 349 -26.49 -31.42 -8.02
CA ALA A 349 -26.73 -32.81 -8.39
C ALA A 349 -27.21 -33.01 -9.85
N ARG A 350 -27.81 -31.97 -10.45
CA ARG A 350 -28.33 -31.97 -11.83
C ARG A 350 -27.40 -31.27 -12.82
N SER A 351 -26.40 -30.53 -12.34
CA SER A 351 -25.53 -29.73 -13.18
C SER A 351 -24.57 -30.60 -13.99
N LYS A 352 -24.45 -30.30 -15.28
CA LYS A 352 -23.45 -30.89 -16.19
C LYS A 352 -22.14 -30.10 -16.23
N ASN A 353 -22.12 -28.90 -15.65
CA ASN A 353 -21.00 -27.96 -15.72
C ASN A 353 -20.00 -28.15 -14.56
N ILE A 354 -20.16 -29.20 -13.75
CA ILE A 354 -19.30 -29.51 -12.60
C ILE A 354 -18.72 -30.93 -12.72
N PRO A 355 -17.62 -31.23 -12.03
CA PRO A 355 -17.03 -32.56 -12.05
C PRO A 355 -18.03 -33.61 -11.55
N THR A 356 -18.07 -34.76 -12.23
CA THR A 356 -19.03 -35.86 -11.96
C THR A 356 -18.97 -36.35 -10.51
N ALA A 357 -17.77 -36.34 -9.92
CA ALA A 357 -17.54 -36.67 -8.51
C ALA A 357 -18.29 -35.72 -7.55
N VAL A 358 -18.27 -34.40 -7.84
CA VAL A 358 -18.97 -33.39 -7.03
C VAL A 358 -20.49 -33.57 -7.14
N ALA A 359 -21.00 -33.80 -8.36
CA ALA A 359 -22.42 -34.09 -8.57
C ALA A 359 -22.88 -35.39 -7.86
N ALA A 360 -22.04 -36.44 -7.85
CA ALA A 360 -22.30 -37.68 -7.12
C ALA A 360 -22.31 -37.47 -5.60
N GLN A 361 -21.37 -36.67 -5.08
CA GLN A 361 -21.32 -36.34 -3.65
C GLN A 361 -22.51 -35.50 -3.21
N ALA A 362 -22.98 -34.55 -4.04
CA ALA A 362 -24.20 -33.80 -3.79
C ALA A 362 -25.43 -34.73 -3.68
N ARG A 363 -25.57 -35.71 -4.59
CA ARG A 363 -26.63 -36.74 -4.52
C ARG A 363 -26.56 -37.55 -3.21
N LYS A 364 -25.37 -37.99 -2.80
CA LYS A 364 -25.16 -38.72 -1.55
C LYS A 364 -25.57 -37.90 -0.31
N LEU A 365 -25.19 -36.62 -0.27
CA LEU A 365 -25.54 -35.72 0.85
C LEU A 365 -27.04 -35.45 0.93
N MET A 366 -27.73 -35.27 -0.20
CA MET A 366 -29.19 -35.12 -0.22
C MET A 366 -29.91 -36.36 0.31
N ALA A 367 -29.49 -37.55 -0.12
CA ALA A 367 -30.06 -38.81 0.38
C ALA A 367 -29.85 -38.97 1.89
N ALA A 368 -28.65 -38.63 2.39
CA ALA A 368 -28.35 -38.68 3.82
C ALA A 368 -29.14 -37.66 4.66
N ARG A 369 -29.47 -36.49 4.10
CA ARG A 369 -30.34 -35.50 4.77
C ARG A 369 -31.80 -35.94 4.76
N ALA A 370 -32.30 -36.49 3.65
CA ALA A 370 -33.65 -37.03 3.55
C ALA A 370 -33.90 -38.19 4.54
N ASN A 371 -32.92 -39.09 4.71
CA ASN A 371 -33.01 -40.20 5.65
C ASN A 371 -33.02 -39.72 7.12
N ARG A 372 -32.24 -38.69 7.47
CA ARG A 372 -32.28 -38.09 8.82
C ARG A 372 -33.62 -37.44 9.12
N ASN A 373 -34.22 -36.74 8.16
CA ASN A 373 -35.52 -36.09 8.36
C ASN A 373 -36.66 -37.10 8.56
N LYS A 374 -36.58 -38.27 7.91
CA LYS A 374 -37.54 -39.39 8.12
C LYS A 374 -37.37 -40.10 9.47
N GLY A 375 -36.19 -40.07 10.06
CA GLY A 375 -35.88 -40.75 11.33
C GLY A 375 -36.20 -39.92 12.58
N GLY A 376 -36.26 -38.58 12.48
CA GLY A 376 -36.59 -37.68 13.60
C GLY A 376 -38.08 -37.39 13.78
N ASN A 377 -38.94 -37.97 12.94
CA ASN A 377 -40.40 -37.80 12.99
C ASN A 377 -41.11 -39.06 13.51
N LYS A 378 -40.44 -39.80 14.42
CA LYS A 378 -40.94 -40.97 15.12
C LYS A 378 -40.95 -40.73 16.62
#